data_AF-A0A3A8ZVQ2-F1
#
_entry.id   AF-A0A3A8ZVQ2-F1
#
_cell.length_a   1.000
_cell.length_b   1.000
_cell.length_c   1.000
_cell.angle_alpha   90.00
_cell.angle_beta   90.00
_cell.angle_gamma   90.00
#
_symmetry.space_group_name_H-M   'P 1'
#
loop_
_entity.id
_entity.type
_entity.pdbx_description
1 polymer ?
#
loop_
_entity_poly.entity_id
_entity_poly.type
_entity_poly.pdbx_seq_one_letter_code
_entity_poly.pdbx_strand_id
1 'polypeptide(L)'
;MRKLSENAVHVFNLVYHSNSAWLQMSEKISDKFNMAGKKVSGRMSVEMYADFFDELYAREYAEEIMQIAYAVESKSGMGMLKDCYSRYYNVTNGERYTDGQPDLPDRNIYFYGPCFIYGHYTEDRYTIESFLQRRMNELPFAVRVFNYGGQYSDQISLELARIMATPLRRGDMVILYSDNMDIKGVKNLDLNSVLEIYDIKAGWVVDNLRHCNHKVNSLYADSIFHALRPVLSQKDVRQGERIGAEEDFVKIIYIDRYFSELQV
;
A
#
# COMPACT_ATOMS: atom_id res chain seq x y z
N MET A 1 4.83 -16.05 5.49
CA MET A 1 5.06 -15.81 4.04
C MET A 1 5.32 -17.08 3.24
N ARG A 2 6.34 -17.90 3.55
CA ARG A 2 6.60 -19.17 2.85
C ARG A 2 5.35 -20.08 2.71
N LYS A 3 4.60 -20.27 3.79
CA LYS A 3 3.33 -21.02 3.80
C LYS A 3 2.25 -20.46 2.87
N LEU A 4 2.20 -19.14 2.65
CA LEU A 4 1.25 -18.53 1.71
C LEU A 4 1.62 -18.89 0.27
N SER A 5 2.91 -18.80 -0.08
CA SER A 5 3.43 -19.20 -1.39
C SER A 5 3.21 -20.69 -1.67
N GLU A 6 3.40 -21.56 -0.67
CA GLU A 6 3.11 -23.00 -0.76
C GLU A 6 1.62 -23.29 -1.03
N ASN A 7 0.73 -22.41 -0.57
CA ASN A 7 -0.71 -22.47 -0.81
C ASN A 7 -1.16 -21.72 -2.08
N ALA A 8 -0.24 -21.34 -2.96
CA ALA A 8 -0.51 -20.58 -4.19
C ALA A 8 -1.17 -19.21 -3.97
N VAL A 9 -0.84 -18.54 -2.86
CA VAL A 9 -1.01 -17.09 -2.71
C VAL A 9 0.29 -16.42 -3.10
N HIS A 10 0.20 -15.41 -3.97
CA HIS A 10 1.38 -14.68 -4.41
C HIS A 10 1.66 -13.52 -3.47
N VAL A 11 2.88 -13.47 -2.92
CA VAL A 11 3.29 -12.40 -2.00
C VAL A 11 4.33 -11.52 -2.67
N PHE A 12 4.15 -10.20 -2.58
CA PHE A 12 5.06 -9.18 -3.08
C PHE A 12 5.40 -8.17 -2.00
N ASN A 13 6.65 -7.75 -1.94
CA ASN A 13 7.14 -6.74 -1.00
C ASN A 13 7.47 -5.45 -1.75
N LEU A 14 6.83 -4.35 -1.39
CA LEU A 14 7.16 -3.02 -1.86
C LEU A 14 8.43 -2.56 -1.15
N VAL A 15 9.34 -1.96 -1.90
CA VAL A 15 10.59 -1.39 -1.37
C VAL A 15 10.88 -0.05 -2.03
N TYR A 16 11.75 0.74 -1.41
CA TYR A 16 12.25 2.03 -1.88
C TYR A 16 13.78 2.01 -1.77
N HIS A 17 14.47 1.21 -2.59
CA HIS A 17 15.92 1.15 -2.49
C HIS A 17 16.54 2.46 -2.96
N SER A 18 17.50 2.97 -2.19
CA SER A 18 18.20 4.19 -2.57
C SER A 18 19.07 3.96 -3.80
N ASN A 19 18.87 4.80 -4.81
CA ASN A 19 19.70 4.87 -6.02
C ASN A 19 20.13 6.33 -6.30
N SER A 20 20.88 6.56 -7.38
CA SER A 20 21.31 7.91 -7.76
C SER A 20 20.13 8.85 -8.04
N ALA A 21 19.04 8.33 -8.61
CA ALA A 21 17.83 9.12 -8.88
C ALA A 21 17.16 9.60 -7.59
N TRP A 22 17.16 8.78 -6.53
CA TRP A 22 16.67 9.15 -5.21
C TRP A 22 17.49 10.27 -4.57
N LEU A 23 18.82 10.26 -4.71
CA LEU A 23 19.67 11.35 -4.20
C LEU A 23 19.33 12.69 -4.86
N GLN A 24 19.17 12.69 -6.19
CA GLN A 24 18.77 13.88 -6.94
C GLN A 24 17.37 14.37 -6.54
N MET A 25 16.42 13.45 -6.35
CA MET A 25 15.09 13.81 -5.85
C MET A 25 15.15 14.41 -4.44
N SER A 26 15.99 13.86 -3.55
CA SER A 26 16.17 14.39 -2.20
C SER A 26 16.71 15.82 -2.20
N GLU A 27 17.64 16.14 -3.10
CA GLU A 27 18.13 17.52 -3.29
C GLU A 27 17.00 18.44 -3.75
N LYS A 28 16.24 18.04 -4.77
CA LYS A 28 15.08 18.83 -5.26
C LYS A 28 14.02 19.06 -4.18
N ILE A 29 13.78 18.06 -3.32
CA ILE A 29 12.87 18.20 -2.16
C ILE A 29 13.43 19.21 -1.17
N SER A 30 14.73 19.12 -0.84
CA SER A 30 15.40 20.09 0.04
C SER A 30 15.26 21.52 -0.48
N ASP A 31 15.51 21.73 -1.77
CA ASP A 31 15.39 23.04 -2.42
C ASP A 31 13.97 23.59 -2.36
N LYS A 32 12.96 22.75 -2.60
CA LYS A 32 11.54 23.12 -2.45
C LYS A 32 11.22 23.63 -1.04
N PHE A 33 11.70 22.97 0.02
CA PHE A 33 11.49 23.44 1.40
C PHE A 33 12.28 24.71 1.69
N ASN A 34 13.52 24.82 1.19
CA ASN A 34 14.36 26.00 1.37
C ASN A 34 13.74 27.25 0.72
N MET A 35 13.14 27.13 -0.47
CA MET A 35 12.41 28.22 -1.13
C MET A 35 11.22 28.73 -0.29
N ALA A 36 10.59 27.86 0.50
CA ALA A 36 9.53 28.24 1.44
C ALA A 36 10.06 28.72 2.80
N GLY A 37 11.38 28.79 3.00
CA GLY A 37 12.00 29.13 4.29
C GLY A 37 11.75 28.09 5.39
N LYS A 38 11.59 26.82 5.01
CA LYS A 38 11.27 25.70 5.92
C LYS A 38 12.37 24.65 5.88
N LYS A 39 12.42 23.81 6.93
CA LYS A 39 13.17 22.55 6.91
C LYS A 39 12.28 21.44 6.34
N VAL A 40 12.88 20.46 5.67
CA VAL A 40 12.17 19.25 5.21
C VAL A 40 11.44 18.61 6.38
N SER A 41 10.15 18.34 6.20
CA SER A 41 9.32 17.68 7.18
C SER A 41 8.17 16.94 6.50
N GLY A 42 7.66 15.88 7.10
CA GLY A 42 6.45 15.19 6.65
C GLY A 42 5.17 16.01 6.81
N ARG A 43 5.25 17.33 7.01
CA ARG A 43 4.10 18.25 7.00
C ARG A 43 4.32 19.29 5.93
N MET A 44 3.31 19.45 5.08
CA MET A 44 3.31 20.43 4.01
C MET A 44 2.72 21.75 4.47
N SER A 45 3.34 22.88 4.08
CA SER A 45 2.77 24.20 4.32
C SER A 45 1.82 24.60 3.18
N VAL A 46 0.89 25.51 3.46
CA VAL A 46 -0.18 25.90 2.52
C VAL A 46 0.38 26.43 1.21
N GLU A 47 1.54 27.10 1.23
CA GLU A 47 2.20 27.64 0.04
C GLU A 47 2.64 26.55 -0.95
N MET A 48 2.78 25.30 -0.49
CA MET A 48 3.16 24.16 -1.33
C MET A 48 1.96 23.40 -1.91
N TYR A 49 0.72 23.72 -1.47
CA TYR A 49 -0.46 22.94 -1.86
C TYR A 49 -0.74 23.01 -3.36
N ALA A 50 -0.58 24.18 -3.98
CA ALA A 50 -0.84 24.34 -5.40
C ALA A 50 0.03 23.40 -6.25
N ASP A 51 1.33 23.32 -5.95
CA ASP A 51 2.26 22.45 -6.67
C ASP A 51 2.02 20.96 -6.38
N PHE A 52 1.60 20.63 -5.15
CA PHE A 52 1.35 19.25 -4.75
C PHE A 52 0.05 18.68 -5.31
N PHE A 53 -1.05 19.42 -5.22
CA PHE A 53 -2.34 18.98 -5.75
C PHE A 53 -2.47 19.18 -7.26
N ASP A 54 -1.62 20.02 -7.86
CA ASP A 54 -1.53 20.23 -9.31
C ASP A 54 -2.93 20.55 -9.90
N GLU A 55 -3.42 19.78 -10.87
CA GLU A 55 -4.75 19.97 -11.46
C GLU A 55 -5.93 19.78 -10.49
N LEU A 56 -5.70 19.17 -9.34
CA LEU A 56 -6.73 19.00 -8.30
C LEU A 56 -6.77 20.17 -7.32
N TYR A 57 -5.88 21.17 -7.46
CA TYR A 57 -5.81 22.25 -6.47
C TYR A 57 -7.05 23.14 -6.50
N ALA A 58 -7.88 22.98 -5.47
CA ALA A 58 -8.72 24.00 -4.90
C ALA A 58 -8.33 24.13 -3.43
N ARG A 59 -8.28 25.35 -2.89
CA ARG A 59 -7.77 25.57 -1.53
C ARG A 59 -8.54 24.76 -0.48
N GLU A 60 -9.86 24.78 -0.57
CA GLU A 60 -10.75 24.07 0.34
C GLU A 60 -10.54 22.55 0.24
N TYR A 61 -10.42 22.02 -0.98
CA TYR A 61 -10.11 20.61 -1.20
C TYR A 61 -8.76 20.23 -0.59
N ALA A 62 -7.72 21.00 -0.87
CA ALA A 62 -6.38 20.76 -0.34
C ALA A 62 -6.36 20.77 1.19
N GLU A 63 -7.03 21.75 1.82
CA GLU A 63 -7.15 21.84 3.27
C GLU A 63 -7.89 20.64 3.87
N GLU A 64 -8.98 20.17 3.25
CA GLU A 64 -9.71 18.98 3.68
C GLU A 64 -8.85 17.70 3.58
N ILE A 65 -8.14 17.49 2.47
CA ILE A 65 -7.26 16.31 2.30
C ILE A 65 -6.12 16.32 3.31
N MET A 66 -5.46 17.46 3.50
CA MET A 66 -4.33 17.60 4.42
C MET A 66 -4.72 17.48 5.90
N GLN A 67 -6.02 17.57 6.20
CA GLN A 67 -6.58 17.46 7.55
C GLN A 67 -7.43 16.20 7.76
N ILE A 68 -7.37 15.21 6.85
CA ILE A 68 -8.07 13.93 7.02
C ILE A 68 -7.72 13.35 8.39
N ALA A 69 -8.73 13.29 9.26
CA ALA A 69 -8.62 12.69 10.58
C ALA A 69 -8.84 11.18 10.44
N TYR A 70 -7.75 10.43 10.48
CA TYR A 70 -7.80 8.98 10.58
C TYR A 70 -7.61 8.56 12.04
N ALA A 71 -8.21 7.43 12.39
CA ALA A 71 -8.02 6.77 13.67
C ALA A 71 -7.74 5.29 13.43
N VAL A 72 -7.00 4.69 14.36
CA VAL A 72 -6.69 3.25 14.34
C VAL A 72 -7.32 2.64 15.59
N GLU A 73 -7.87 1.44 15.44
CA GLU A 73 -8.31 0.60 16.54
C GLU A 73 -7.57 -0.74 16.50
N SER A 74 -7.46 -1.38 17.67
CA SER A 74 -6.94 -2.74 17.77
C SER A 74 -8.06 -3.67 18.21
N LYS A 75 -8.36 -4.68 17.40
CA LYS A 75 -9.33 -5.73 17.70
C LYS A 75 -8.61 -7.08 17.63
N SER A 76 -8.60 -7.82 18.74
CA SER A 76 -7.95 -9.13 18.85
C SER A 76 -6.46 -9.13 18.41
N GLY A 77 -5.73 -8.06 18.72
CA GLY A 77 -4.32 -7.93 18.34
C GLY A 77 -4.07 -7.50 16.89
N MET A 78 -5.13 -7.23 16.12
CA MET A 78 -5.05 -6.70 14.75
C MET A 78 -5.27 -5.19 14.77
N GLY A 79 -4.24 -4.42 14.39
CA GLY A 79 -4.39 -3.00 14.11
C GLY A 79 -5.16 -2.78 12.80
N MET A 80 -6.18 -1.92 12.82
CA MET A 80 -6.97 -1.57 11.63
C MET A 80 -7.44 -0.13 11.71
N LEU A 81 -7.70 0.48 10.55
CA LEU A 81 -8.33 1.79 10.49
C LEU A 81 -9.73 1.70 11.14
N LYS A 82 -10.08 2.71 11.93
CA LYS A 82 -11.42 2.83 12.49
C LYS A 82 -12.37 3.31 11.40
N ASP A 83 -13.58 2.76 11.40
CA ASP A 83 -14.64 3.15 10.48
C ASP A 83 -14.89 4.66 10.50
N CYS A 84 -15.03 5.23 9.32
CA CYS A 84 -15.37 6.62 9.11
C CYS A 84 -16.03 6.82 7.75
N TYR A 85 -16.86 7.85 7.66
CA TYR A 85 -17.56 8.21 6.43
C TYR A 85 -17.43 9.70 6.22
N SER A 86 -16.85 10.09 5.08
CA SER A 86 -16.65 11.48 4.71
C SER A 86 -16.70 11.63 3.20
N ARG A 87 -16.59 12.87 2.72
CA ARG A 87 -16.61 13.15 1.27
C ARG A 87 -15.45 12.50 0.51
N TYR A 88 -14.28 12.40 1.12
CA TYR A 88 -13.02 12.05 0.45
C TYR A 88 -12.31 10.83 1.04
N TYR A 89 -12.67 10.43 2.26
CA TYR A 89 -12.01 9.37 3.01
C TYR A 89 -13.05 8.50 3.72
N ASN A 90 -13.14 7.25 3.30
CA ASN A 90 -14.12 6.31 3.79
C ASN A 90 -13.45 5.01 4.20
N VAL A 91 -13.79 4.54 5.40
CA VAL A 91 -13.30 3.29 5.96
C VAL A 91 -14.47 2.46 6.47
N THR A 92 -14.51 1.20 6.10
CA THR A 92 -15.49 0.22 6.57
C THR A 92 -14.81 -1.08 6.94
N ASN A 93 -14.98 -1.53 8.18
CA ASN A 93 -14.33 -2.72 8.74
C ASN A 93 -12.80 -2.73 8.55
N GLY A 94 -12.19 -1.55 8.72
CA GLY A 94 -10.75 -1.37 8.54
C GLY A 94 -10.26 -1.33 7.10
N GLU A 95 -11.13 -1.51 6.11
CA GLU A 95 -10.82 -1.30 4.69
C GLU A 95 -11.02 0.16 4.32
N ARG A 96 -10.00 0.81 3.75
CA ARG A 96 -10.23 2.08 3.07
C ARG A 96 -10.89 1.82 1.72
N TYR A 97 -11.93 2.59 1.40
CA TYR A 97 -12.67 2.45 0.15
C TYR A 97 -11.73 2.49 -1.06
N THR A 98 -11.88 1.50 -1.94
CA THR A 98 -11.16 1.40 -3.22
C THR A 98 -12.15 1.57 -4.35
N ASP A 99 -11.92 2.55 -5.21
CA ASP A 99 -12.88 2.96 -6.24
C ASP A 99 -12.98 1.94 -7.38
N GLY A 100 -14.20 1.59 -7.77
CA GLY A 100 -14.47 0.70 -8.90
C GLY A 100 -14.24 -0.79 -8.65
N GLN A 101 -14.29 -1.25 -7.38
CA GLN A 101 -14.24 -2.68 -7.05
C GLN A 101 -15.43 -3.46 -7.67
N PRO A 102 -15.22 -4.65 -8.25
CA PRO A 102 -16.31 -5.49 -8.72
C PRO A 102 -17.02 -6.19 -7.56
N ASP A 103 -18.33 -6.44 -7.67
CA ASP A 103 -19.14 -7.15 -6.65
C ASP A 103 -18.79 -8.64 -6.53
N LEU A 104 -18.37 -9.27 -7.62
CA LEU A 104 -18.03 -10.70 -7.68
C LEU A 104 -16.65 -10.89 -8.31
N PRO A 105 -15.56 -10.90 -7.51
CA PRO A 105 -14.21 -11.09 -8.01
C PRO A 105 -13.81 -12.56 -8.14
N ASP A 106 -13.11 -12.87 -9.23
CA ASP A 106 -12.42 -14.15 -9.46
C ASP A 106 -11.16 -14.27 -8.60
N ARG A 107 -10.54 -13.13 -8.26
CA ARG A 107 -9.31 -13.02 -7.45
C ARG A 107 -9.29 -11.75 -6.62
N ASN A 108 -8.57 -11.78 -5.51
CA ASN A 108 -8.33 -10.62 -4.68
C ASN A 108 -6.85 -10.23 -4.65
N ILE A 109 -6.59 -8.95 -4.45
CA ILE A 109 -5.28 -8.39 -4.12
C ILE A 109 -5.43 -7.59 -2.84
N TYR A 110 -4.66 -7.92 -1.80
CA TYR A 110 -4.74 -7.25 -0.51
C TYR A 110 -3.46 -6.46 -0.22
N PHE A 111 -3.61 -5.17 0.05
CA PHE A 111 -2.50 -4.27 0.38
C PHE A 111 -2.38 -4.07 1.89
N TYR A 112 -1.18 -4.24 2.45
CA TYR A 112 -0.88 -4.05 3.87
C TYR A 112 0.36 -3.18 4.07
N GLY A 113 0.28 -2.26 5.02
CA GLY A 113 1.44 -1.49 5.49
C GLY A 113 1.09 -0.02 5.69
N PRO A 114 2.10 0.87 5.63
CA PRO A 114 2.05 2.15 6.34
C PRO A 114 1.30 3.24 5.57
N CYS A 115 1.56 4.49 5.95
CA CYS A 115 0.89 5.70 5.47
C CYS A 115 0.69 5.79 3.94
N PHE A 116 1.67 5.38 3.15
CA PHE A 116 1.61 5.48 1.68
C PHE A 116 0.69 4.45 1.04
N ILE A 117 0.50 3.30 1.69
CA ILE A 117 -0.41 2.24 1.24
C ILE A 117 -1.84 2.68 1.51
N TYR A 118 -2.16 3.13 2.73
CA TYR A 118 -3.52 3.61 2.95
C TYR A 118 -3.82 4.90 2.16
N GLY A 119 -2.82 5.67 1.75
CA GLY A 119 -2.97 6.86 0.89
C GLY A 119 -3.13 8.17 1.65
N HIS A 120 -2.25 8.45 2.61
CA HIS A 120 -2.35 9.56 3.58
C HIS A 120 -2.67 10.94 2.98
N TYR A 121 -2.18 11.27 1.78
CA TYR A 121 -2.30 12.62 1.18
C TYR A 121 -3.26 12.69 0.00
N THR A 122 -4.25 11.80 -0.06
CA THR A 122 -5.16 11.75 -1.20
C THR A 122 -6.56 11.28 -0.80
N GLU A 123 -7.58 11.61 -1.60
CA GLU A 123 -8.91 11.01 -1.47
C GLU A 123 -8.95 9.57 -2.01
N ASP A 124 -10.02 8.84 -1.67
CA ASP A 124 -10.16 7.41 -1.93
C ASP A 124 -9.90 7.02 -3.39
N ARG A 125 -10.42 7.79 -4.35
CA ARG A 125 -10.30 7.48 -5.79
C ARG A 125 -8.88 7.62 -6.36
N TYR A 126 -7.94 8.17 -5.58
CA TYR A 126 -6.58 8.51 -6.01
C TYR A 126 -5.49 7.79 -5.18
N THR A 127 -5.87 6.79 -4.39
CA THR A 127 -4.93 5.85 -3.77
C THR A 127 -4.29 4.95 -4.82
N ILE A 128 -3.15 4.33 -4.49
CA ILE A 128 -2.49 3.35 -5.35
C ILE A 128 -3.47 2.22 -5.71
N GLU A 129 -4.25 1.78 -4.75
CA GLU A 129 -5.23 0.70 -4.86
C GLU A 129 -6.36 1.07 -5.81
N SER A 130 -6.90 2.30 -5.74
CA SER A 130 -7.95 2.75 -6.66
C SER A 130 -7.43 2.92 -8.09
N PHE A 131 -6.19 3.42 -8.27
CA PHE A 131 -5.55 3.40 -9.59
C PHE A 131 -5.34 1.97 -10.10
N LEU A 132 -4.88 1.07 -9.24
CA LEU A 132 -4.64 -0.33 -9.61
C LEU A 132 -5.96 -1.03 -9.97
N GLN A 133 -7.03 -0.79 -9.21
CA GLN A 133 -8.36 -1.34 -9.47
C GLN A 133 -8.87 -0.92 -10.85
N ARG A 134 -8.66 0.35 -11.27
CA ARG A 134 -8.98 0.79 -12.63
C ARG A 134 -8.25 -0.03 -13.69
N ARG A 135 -6.96 -0.33 -13.50
CA ARG A 135 -6.18 -1.18 -14.42
C ARG A 135 -6.64 -2.63 -14.40
N MET A 136 -7.05 -3.14 -13.24
CA MET A 136 -7.62 -4.48 -13.12
C MET A 136 -8.96 -4.61 -13.85
N ASN A 137 -9.77 -3.55 -13.88
CA ASN A 137 -11.05 -3.54 -14.59
C ASN A 137 -10.90 -3.61 -16.12
N GLU A 138 -9.69 -3.40 -16.66
CA GLU A 138 -9.37 -3.58 -18.09
C GLU A 138 -9.12 -5.05 -18.46
N LEU A 139 -9.02 -5.94 -17.47
CA LEU A 139 -8.78 -7.38 -17.68
C LEU A 139 -10.07 -8.13 -18.04
N PRO A 140 -9.98 -9.27 -18.75
CA PRO A 140 -11.14 -10.08 -19.11
C PRO A 140 -11.72 -10.90 -17.95
N PHE A 141 -11.23 -10.71 -16.72
CA PHE A 141 -11.67 -11.39 -15.50
C PHE A 141 -11.67 -10.41 -14.34
N ALA A 142 -12.53 -10.63 -13.35
CA ALA A 142 -12.75 -9.69 -12.26
C ALA A 142 -11.69 -9.85 -11.15
N VAL A 143 -10.97 -8.78 -10.85
CA VAL A 143 -10.04 -8.72 -9.71
C VAL A 143 -10.48 -7.62 -8.77
N ARG A 144 -10.51 -7.89 -7.47
CA ARG A 144 -10.80 -6.88 -6.44
C ARG A 144 -9.54 -6.54 -5.66
N VAL A 145 -9.23 -5.25 -5.56
CA VAL A 145 -8.09 -4.71 -4.82
C VAL A 145 -8.59 -4.14 -3.49
N PHE A 146 -8.04 -4.60 -2.38
CA PHE A 146 -8.37 -4.17 -1.02
C PHE A 146 -7.27 -3.28 -0.46
N ASN A 147 -7.63 -2.10 0.04
CA ASN A 147 -6.73 -1.25 0.80
C ASN A 147 -6.88 -1.53 2.31
N TYR A 148 -5.98 -2.36 2.84
CA TYR A 148 -5.84 -2.62 4.27
C TYR A 148 -4.64 -1.89 4.88
N GLY A 149 -4.11 -0.88 4.20
CA GLY A 149 -3.10 0.01 4.77
C GLY A 149 -3.59 0.69 6.04
N GLY A 150 -2.65 1.10 6.89
CA GLY A 150 -2.95 1.85 8.09
C GLY A 150 -1.69 2.44 8.71
N GLN A 151 -1.83 3.41 9.61
CA GLN A 151 -0.68 4.00 10.29
C GLN A 151 -0.36 3.27 11.61
N TYR A 152 -0.35 1.93 11.57
CA TYR A 152 -0.05 1.12 12.76
C TYR A 152 1.46 0.98 12.96
N SER A 153 2.19 0.65 11.88
CA SER A 153 3.65 0.57 11.90
C SER A 153 4.22 0.44 10.49
N ASP A 154 5.48 0.84 10.31
CA ASP A 154 6.30 0.41 9.16
C ASP A 154 6.71 -1.08 9.30
N GLN A 155 6.52 -1.69 10.48
CA GLN A 155 6.89 -3.07 10.74
C GLN A 155 5.77 -4.04 10.34
N ILE A 156 6.01 -4.80 9.27
CA ILE A 156 5.13 -5.89 8.82
C ILE A 156 4.70 -6.86 9.93
N SER A 157 5.55 -7.04 10.94
CA SER A 157 5.31 -8.02 12.00
C SER A 157 4.05 -7.74 12.82
N LEU A 158 3.59 -6.49 12.77
CA LEU A 158 2.37 -6.00 13.38
C LEU A 158 1.13 -6.16 12.47
N GLU A 159 1.34 -6.34 11.16
CA GLU A 159 0.29 -6.63 10.18
C GLU A 159 0.03 -8.14 10.02
N LEU A 160 0.95 -9.00 10.50
CA LEU A 160 0.86 -10.47 10.34
C LEU A 160 -0.46 -11.04 10.86
N ALA A 161 -0.96 -10.57 12.00
CA ALA A 161 -2.22 -11.04 12.57
C ALA A 161 -3.39 -10.79 11.59
N ARG A 162 -3.41 -9.62 10.95
CA ARG A 162 -4.44 -9.23 9.99
C ARG A 162 -4.32 -9.98 8.67
N ILE A 163 -3.09 -10.15 8.16
CA ILE A 163 -2.82 -10.95 6.95
C ILE A 163 -3.30 -12.39 7.15
N MET A 164 -3.01 -13.00 8.31
CA MET A 164 -3.39 -14.38 8.61
C MET A 164 -4.89 -14.56 8.89
N ALA A 165 -5.56 -13.53 9.41
CA ALA A 165 -7.02 -13.55 9.61
C ALA A 165 -7.81 -13.31 8.31
N THR A 166 -7.15 -12.90 7.23
CA THR A 166 -7.80 -12.64 5.95
C THR A 166 -8.21 -13.97 5.31
N PRO A 167 -9.45 -14.09 4.79
CA PRO A 167 -9.95 -15.31 4.17
C PRO A 167 -9.36 -15.50 2.77
N LEU A 168 -8.05 -15.74 2.71
CA LEU A 168 -7.29 -15.89 1.48
C LEU A 168 -7.74 -17.10 0.68
N ARG A 169 -7.79 -16.93 -0.64
CA ARG A 169 -8.09 -17.98 -1.62
C ARG A 169 -6.87 -18.28 -2.47
N ARG A 170 -6.79 -19.49 -3.00
CA ARG A 170 -5.75 -19.84 -3.99
C ARG A 170 -5.86 -18.89 -5.19
N GLY A 171 -4.73 -18.32 -5.59
CA GLY A 171 -4.65 -17.29 -6.65
C GLY A 171 -4.84 -15.85 -6.18
N ASP A 172 -5.17 -15.63 -4.91
CA ASP A 172 -5.13 -14.29 -4.32
C ASP A 172 -3.67 -13.78 -4.22
N MET A 173 -3.52 -12.47 -4.09
CA MET A 173 -2.23 -11.81 -3.94
C MET A 173 -2.19 -10.97 -2.66
N VAL A 174 -1.04 -10.93 -2.02
CA VAL A 174 -0.75 -10.06 -0.89
C VAL A 174 0.41 -9.14 -1.27
N ILE A 175 0.17 -7.84 -1.16
CA ILE A 175 1.17 -6.80 -1.38
C ILE A 175 1.40 -6.11 -0.04
N LEU A 176 2.66 -5.99 0.34
CA LEU A 176 3.03 -5.49 1.66
C LEU A 176 4.26 -4.61 1.59
N TYR A 177 4.55 -3.90 2.68
CA TYR A 177 5.81 -3.19 2.89
C TYR A 177 6.46 -3.68 4.20
N SER A 178 7.72 -4.11 4.13
CA SER A 178 8.48 -4.58 5.30
C SER A 178 9.67 -3.69 5.64
N ASP A 179 9.45 -2.38 5.69
CA ASP A 179 10.48 -1.40 6.07
C ASP A 179 11.77 -1.51 5.25
N ASN A 180 11.64 -1.69 3.93
CA ASN A 180 12.74 -1.95 2.99
C ASN A 180 13.57 -3.21 3.28
N MET A 181 13.14 -4.08 4.20
CA MET A 181 13.81 -5.35 4.47
C MET A 181 13.38 -6.41 3.46
N ASP A 182 14.36 -7.14 2.94
CA ASP A 182 14.11 -8.32 2.10
C ASP A 182 13.44 -9.43 2.90
N ILE A 183 12.37 -9.99 2.36
CA ILE A 183 11.74 -11.21 2.90
C ILE A 183 12.15 -12.39 2.04
N LYS A 184 12.80 -13.38 2.66
CA LYS A 184 13.24 -14.60 1.97
C LYS A 184 12.09 -15.27 1.23
N GLY A 185 12.25 -15.44 -0.09
CA GLY A 185 11.28 -16.11 -0.96
C GLY A 185 10.10 -15.22 -1.40
N VAL A 186 10.12 -13.93 -1.07
CA VAL A 186 9.15 -12.94 -1.53
C VAL A 186 9.82 -12.03 -2.56
N LYS A 187 9.12 -11.72 -3.66
CA LYS A 187 9.64 -10.83 -4.70
C LYS A 187 9.51 -9.38 -4.27
N ASN A 188 10.59 -8.62 -4.36
CA ASN A 188 10.55 -7.17 -4.17
C ASN A 188 10.07 -6.46 -5.44
N LEU A 189 9.28 -5.42 -5.24
CA LEU A 189 8.84 -4.45 -6.23
C LEU A 189 9.36 -3.08 -5.79
N ASP A 190 10.38 -2.58 -6.46
CA ASP A 190 11.00 -1.31 -6.10
C ASP A 190 10.21 -0.14 -6.67
N LEU A 191 9.56 0.61 -5.78
CA LEU A 191 8.80 1.78 -6.15
C LEU A 191 9.69 2.97 -6.49
N ASN A 192 10.95 3.02 -6.07
CA ASN A 192 11.87 4.07 -6.51
C ASN A 192 12.22 3.99 -8.00
N SER A 193 11.97 2.84 -8.65
CA SER A 193 12.19 2.66 -10.09
C SER A 193 11.42 3.66 -10.95
N VAL A 194 10.30 4.22 -10.45
CA VAL A 194 9.55 5.25 -11.19
C VAL A 194 10.38 6.51 -11.45
N LEU A 195 11.36 6.83 -10.60
CA LEU A 195 12.28 7.96 -10.80
C LEU A 195 13.21 7.77 -11.99
N GLU A 196 13.49 6.52 -12.36
CA GLU A 196 14.36 6.19 -13.49
C GLU A 196 13.61 6.27 -14.82
N ILE A 197 12.28 6.16 -14.77
CA ILE A 197 11.40 6.05 -15.94
C ILE A 197 10.68 7.38 -16.22
N TYR A 198 10.33 8.13 -15.17
CA TYR A 198 9.48 9.30 -15.26
C TYR A 198 10.14 10.54 -14.65
N ASP A 199 9.91 11.70 -15.26
CA ASP A 199 10.32 13.00 -14.69
C ASP A 199 9.36 13.42 -13.58
N ILE A 200 9.57 12.86 -12.38
CA ILE A 200 8.78 13.21 -11.20
C ILE A 200 9.21 14.59 -10.69
N LYS A 201 8.22 15.47 -10.50
CA LYS A 201 8.43 16.79 -9.92
C LYS A 201 8.51 16.69 -8.40
N ALA A 202 9.44 17.42 -7.77
CA ALA A 202 9.53 17.50 -6.31
C ALA A 202 8.28 18.11 -5.65
N GLY A 203 7.49 18.90 -6.40
CA GLY A 203 6.19 19.40 -5.98
C GLY A 203 5.17 18.30 -5.72
N TRP A 204 5.23 17.17 -6.43
CA TRP A 204 4.31 16.04 -6.30
C TRP A 204 4.59 15.13 -5.09
N VAL A 205 5.60 15.48 -4.30
CA VAL A 205 6.08 14.74 -3.14
C VAL A 205 6.07 15.68 -1.94
N VAL A 206 5.86 15.18 -0.73
CA VAL A 206 5.96 15.97 0.51
C VAL A 206 7.44 16.05 0.88
N ASP A 207 7.98 15.03 1.56
CA ASP A 207 9.35 14.96 2.09
C ASP A 207 10.13 13.76 1.56
N ASN A 208 9.44 12.71 1.11
CA ASN A 208 10.02 11.53 0.49
C ASN A 208 8.97 10.81 -0.37
N LEU A 209 9.40 9.89 -1.23
CA LEU A 209 8.53 9.23 -2.20
C LEU A 209 7.36 8.41 -1.63
N ARG A 210 7.39 8.04 -0.34
CA ARG A 210 6.23 7.42 0.33
C ARG A 210 5.12 8.46 0.57
N HIS A 211 5.46 9.73 0.71
CA HIS A 211 4.51 10.80 0.93
C HIS A 211 4.34 11.59 -0.37
N CYS A 212 3.47 11.11 -1.24
CA CYS A 212 3.30 11.66 -2.58
C CYS A 212 1.83 11.88 -2.95
N ASN A 213 1.60 12.58 -4.06
CA ASN A 213 0.26 12.90 -4.56
C ASN A 213 -0.32 11.79 -5.45
N HIS A 214 -1.50 12.06 -6.00
CA HIS A 214 -2.23 11.18 -6.91
C HIS A 214 -1.46 10.82 -8.18
N LYS A 215 -0.59 11.69 -8.70
CA LYS A 215 0.20 11.41 -9.91
C LYS A 215 1.22 10.32 -9.66
N VAL A 216 1.98 10.45 -8.57
CA VAL A 216 2.97 9.44 -8.21
C VAL A 216 2.28 8.13 -7.82
N ASN A 217 1.16 8.17 -7.11
CA ASN A 217 0.35 6.98 -6.83
C ASN A 217 -0.09 6.24 -8.11
N SER A 218 -0.48 6.98 -9.16
CA SER A 218 -0.81 6.38 -10.46
C SER A 218 0.39 5.65 -11.08
N LEU A 219 1.58 6.24 -11.00
CA LEU A 219 2.81 5.60 -11.50
C LEU A 219 3.17 4.35 -10.71
N TYR A 220 2.99 4.35 -9.38
CA TYR A 220 3.16 3.15 -8.57
C TYR A 220 2.17 2.06 -8.96
N ALA A 221 0.89 2.42 -9.14
CA ALA A 221 -0.14 1.47 -9.56
C ALA A 221 0.19 0.84 -10.93
N ASP A 222 0.69 1.61 -11.89
CA ASP A 222 1.13 1.11 -13.20
C ASP A 222 2.32 0.16 -13.08
N SER A 223 3.36 0.53 -12.31
CA SER A 223 4.52 -0.32 -12.05
C SER A 223 4.14 -1.63 -11.37
N ILE A 224 3.25 -1.57 -10.37
CA ILE A 224 2.71 -2.76 -9.70
C ILE A 224 1.92 -3.60 -10.70
N PHE A 225 0.98 -3.01 -11.45
CA PHE A 225 0.20 -3.71 -12.45
C PHE A 225 1.09 -4.50 -13.42
N HIS A 226 2.10 -3.84 -13.99
CA HIS A 226 3.07 -4.48 -14.88
C HIS A 226 3.80 -5.64 -14.22
N ALA A 227 4.22 -5.49 -12.97
CA ALA A 227 4.89 -6.55 -12.22
C ALA A 227 3.99 -7.75 -11.89
N LEU A 228 2.67 -7.53 -11.75
CA LEU A 228 1.69 -8.58 -11.46
C LEU A 228 1.25 -9.33 -12.73
N ARG A 229 1.39 -8.78 -13.93
CA ARG A 229 0.94 -9.41 -15.20
C ARG A 229 1.35 -10.87 -15.38
N PRO A 230 2.60 -11.29 -15.10
CA PRO A 230 3.00 -12.69 -15.27
C PRO A 230 2.20 -13.64 -14.39
N VAL A 231 1.86 -13.20 -13.17
CA VAL A 231 1.07 -13.96 -12.20
C VAL A 231 -0.41 -13.93 -12.55
N LEU A 232 -0.93 -12.76 -12.94
CA LEU A 232 -2.32 -12.61 -13.39
C LEU A 232 -2.65 -13.50 -14.60
N SER A 233 -1.66 -13.80 -15.44
CA SER A 233 -1.83 -14.64 -16.62
C SER A 233 -1.83 -16.15 -16.32
N GLN A 234 -1.46 -16.57 -15.11
CA GLN A 234 -1.44 -17.98 -14.72
C GLN A 234 -2.86 -18.48 -14.47
N LYS A 235 -3.15 -19.72 -14.88
CA LYS A 235 -4.40 -20.42 -14.56
C LYS A 235 -4.08 -21.54 -13.55
N ASP A 236 -4.68 -21.48 -12.36
CA ASP A 236 -4.68 -22.59 -11.40
C ASP A 236 -6.04 -23.29 -11.50
N VAL A 237 -6.03 -24.62 -11.68
CA VAL A 237 -7.25 -25.46 -11.73
C VAL A 237 -8.05 -25.35 -10.43
N ARG A 238 -7.37 -25.06 -9.31
CA ARG A 238 -7.94 -24.89 -7.97
C ARG A 238 -8.12 -23.43 -7.55
N GLN A 239 -8.13 -22.51 -8.51
CA GLN A 239 -8.31 -21.09 -8.22
C GLN A 239 -9.60 -20.84 -7.44
N GLY A 240 -9.53 -19.98 -6.42
CA GLY A 240 -10.68 -19.61 -5.60
C GLY A 240 -10.97 -20.54 -4.42
N GLU A 241 -10.32 -21.71 -4.33
CA GLU A 241 -10.41 -22.55 -3.13
C GLU A 241 -9.91 -21.80 -1.90
N ARG A 242 -10.66 -21.87 -0.80
CA ARG A 242 -10.24 -21.28 0.48
C ARG A 242 -9.00 -22.00 0.98
N ILE A 243 -8.03 -21.22 1.42
CA ILE A 243 -6.90 -21.75 2.17
C ILE A 243 -7.39 -21.93 3.60
N GLY A 244 -7.25 -23.14 4.14
CA GLY A 244 -7.66 -23.42 5.51
C GLY A 244 -6.96 -22.45 6.47
N ALA A 245 -7.73 -21.82 7.36
CA ALA A 245 -7.15 -21.11 8.49
C ALA A 245 -6.45 -22.17 9.35
N GLU A 246 -5.12 -22.21 9.36
CA GLU A 246 -4.41 -23.08 10.29
C GLU A 246 -4.82 -22.67 11.71
N GLU A 247 -5.29 -23.64 12.50
CA GLU A 247 -5.64 -23.48 13.93
C GLU A 247 -4.44 -23.03 14.79
N ASP A 248 -3.23 -23.03 14.23
CA ASP A 248 -1.95 -22.77 14.90
C ASP A 248 -1.55 -21.27 14.87
N PHE A 249 -2.52 -20.36 14.84
CA PHE A 249 -2.32 -18.90 14.77
C PHE A 249 -1.45 -18.36 15.92
N VAL A 250 -1.71 -18.80 17.14
CA VAL A 250 -0.91 -18.44 18.33
C VAL A 250 0.51 -18.96 18.18
N LYS A 251 0.67 -20.18 17.65
CA LYS A 251 1.99 -20.77 17.49
C LYS A 251 2.81 -20.02 16.44
N ILE A 252 2.25 -19.67 15.29
CA ILE A 252 2.99 -18.97 14.23
C ILE A 252 3.41 -17.55 14.66
N ILE A 253 2.53 -16.82 15.36
CA ILE A 253 2.80 -15.41 15.73
C ILE A 253 3.66 -15.31 17.00
N TYR A 254 3.48 -16.22 17.95
CA TYR A 254 4.15 -16.16 19.25
C TYR A 254 5.19 -17.27 19.44
N ILE A 255 4.83 -18.53 19.22
CA ILE A 255 5.71 -19.68 19.54
C ILE A 255 6.86 -19.80 18.54
N ASP A 256 6.57 -20.01 17.27
CA ASP A 256 7.59 -20.18 16.22
C ASP A 256 8.37 -18.88 15.97
N ARG A 257 7.83 -17.72 16.34
CA ARG A 257 8.51 -16.43 16.16
C ARG A 257 9.50 -16.11 17.28
N TYR A 258 9.13 -16.35 18.54
CA TYR A 258 9.94 -15.96 19.69
C TYR A 258 10.61 -17.14 20.39
N PHE A 259 10.18 -18.36 20.08
CA PHE A 259 10.61 -19.59 20.76
C PHE A 259 11.00 -20.69 19.77
N SER A 260 11.32 -20.35 18.50
CA SER A 260 11.80 -21.32 17.50
C SER A 260 13.02 -22.12 17.95
N GLU A 261 13.85 -21.55 18.82
CA GLU A 261 15.06 -22.20 19.34
C GLU A 261 14.82 -23.04 20.61
N LEU A 262 13.60 -23.03 21.16
CA LEU A 262 13.23 -23.82 22.33
C LEU A 262 12.49 -25.12 21.99
N GLN A 263 12.34 -25.45 20.70
CA GLN A 263 11.77 -26.74 20.30
C GLN A 263 12.79 -27.86 20.56
N VAL A 264 12.59 -28.59 21.66
CA VAL A 264 13.25 -29.87 21.99
C VAL A 264 12.59 -31.01 21.22
#